data_AF-A0A2C9A9Q2-F1
#
_entry.id   AF-A0A2C9A9Q2-F1
#
_cell.length_a   1.000
_cell.length_b   1.000
_cell.length_c   1.000
_cell.angle_alpha   90.00
_cell.angle_beta   90.00
_cell.angle_gamma   90.00
#
_symmetry.space_group_name_H-M   'P 1'
#
loop_
_entity.id
_entity.type
_entity.pdbx_description
1 polymer ?
#
loop_
_entity_poly.entity_id
_entity_poly.type
_entity_poly.pdbx_seq_one_letter_code
_entity_poly.pdbx_strand_id
1 'polypeptide(L)' 'MVNGLDLFKEKFQSFEDCYTVIGGTACSVLMENATLDFRATQDIDMILLVDSRRCPKVS' A
#
# COMPACT_ATOMS: atom_id res chain seq x y z
N MET A 1 -3.94 11.08 -8.98
CA MET A 1 -4.69 9.98 -8.33
C MET A 1 -4.13 8.67 -8.85
N VAL A 2 -3.53 7.83 -7.98
CA VAL A 2 -2.98 6.53 -8.39
C VAL A 2 -4.14 5.55 -8.57
N ASN A 3 -4.48 5.24 -9.82
CA ASN A 3 -5.59 4.33 -10.13
C ASN A 3 -5.35 2.97 -9.44
N GLY A 4 -6.29 2.56 -8.59
CA GLY A 4 -6.26 1.26 -7.89
C GLY A 4 -5.79 1.32 -6.43
N LEU A 5 -5.17 2.41 -5.97
CA LEU A 5 -4.72 2.52 -4.56
C LEU A 5 -5.91 2.66 -3.59
N ASP A 6 -6.99 3.33 -4.00
CA ASP A 6 -8.19 3.45 -3.16
C ASP A 6 -8.90 2.10 -3.00
N LEU A 7 -8.99 1.32 -4.07
CA LEU A 7 -9.51 -0.06 -4.01
C LEU A 7 -8.60 -0.96 -3.16
N PHE A 8 -7.28 -0.80 -3.27
CA PHE A 8 -6.33 -1.51 -2.42
C PHE A 8 -6.55 -1.20 -0.94
N LYS A 9 -6.68 0.07 -0.57
CA LYS A 9 -6.98 0.51 0.80
C LYS A 9 -8.31 -0.09 1.31
N GLU A 10 -9.35 -0.11 0.48
CA GLU A 10 -10.63 -0.73 0.84
C GLU A 10 -10.48 -2.23 1.12
N LYS A 11 -9.79 -2.97 0.24
CA LYS A 11 -9.65 -4.43 0.37
C LYS A 11 -8.73 -4.85 1.52
N PHE A 12 -7.76 -4.02 1.87
CA PHE A 12 -6.80 -4.28 2.95
C PHE A 12 -7.16 -3.58 4.27
N GLN A 13 -8.37 -3.04 4.38
CA GLN A 13 -8.87 -2.46 5.63
C GLN A 13 -8.80 -3.49 6.76
N SER A 14 -8.31 -3.07 7.93
CA SER A 14 -8.05 -3.91 9.12
C SER A 14 -6.77 -4.76 9.05
N PHE A 15 -6.04 -4.77 7.93
CA PHE A 15 -4.77 -5.48 7.78
C PHE A 15 -3.55 -4.55 7.87
N GLU A 16 -3.70 -3.32 8.38
CA GLU A 16 -2.65 -2.30 8.35
C GLU A 16 -1.38 -2.73 9.10
N ASP A 17 -1.50 -3.58 10.12
CA ASP A 17 -0.37 -4.15 10.87
C ASP A 17 0.26 -5.40 10.23
N CYS A 18 -0.28 -5.84 9.08
CA CYS A 18 0.12 -7.07 8.37
C CYS A 18 0.99 -6.82 7.15
N TYR A 19 1.13 -5.58 6.71
CA TYR A 19 1.90 -5.30 5.52
C TYR A 19 2.47 -3.89 5.55
N THR A 20 3.43 -3.64 4.66
CA THR A 20 3.84 -2.28 4.33
C THR A 20 4.03 -2.17 2.82
N VAL A 21 3.54 -1.07 2.23
CA VAL A 21 3.75 -0.76 0.82
C VAL A 21 5.12 -0.13 0.67
N ILE A 22 5.88 -0.60 -0.32
CA ILE A 22 7.23 -0.12 -0.62
C ILE A 22 7.31 0.33 -2.08
N GLY A 23 8.52 0.61 -2.55
CA GLY A 23 8.76 0.90 -3.97
C GLY A 23 8.10 2.19 -4.45
N GLY A 24 7.73 2.20 -5.73
CA GLY A 24 7.22 3.39 -6.40
C GLY A 24 5.90 3.90 -5.81
N THR A 25 5.01 2.99 -5.43
CA THR A 25 3.71 3.34 -4.82
C THR A 25 3.92 4.10 -3.51
N ALA A 26 4.83 3.65 -2.64
CA ALA A 26 5.12 4.31 -1.37
C ALA A 26 5.69 5.72 -1.59
N CYS A 27 6.65 5.86 -2.50
CA CYS A 27 7.21 7.16 -2.88
C CYS A 27 6.13 8.11 -3.42
N SER A 28 5.22 7.62 -4.26
CA SER A 28 4.14 8.46 -4.83
C SER A 28 3.20 9.05 -3.78
N VAL A 29 2.92 8.30 -2.70
CA VAL A 29 2.09 8.78 -1.58
C VAL A 29 2.87 9.77 -0.71
N LEU A 30 4.12 9.46 -0.38
CA LEU A 30 4.94 10.30 0.49
C LEU A 30 5.36 11.62 -0.18
N MET A 31 5.52 11.61 -1.50
CA MET A 31 6.01 12.74 -2.29
C MET A 31 4.89 13.51 -2.98
N GLU A 32 3.62 13.26 -2.67
CA GLU A 32 2.46 13.94 -3.29
C GLU A 32 2.52 15.48 -3.15
N ASN A 33 3.21 16.00 -2.13
CA ASN A 33 3.44 17.43 -1.91
C ASN A 33 4.80 17.96 -2.42
N ALA A 34 5.70 17.06 -2.84
CA ALA A 34 6.89 17.46 -3.56
C ALA A 34 6.48 17.58 -5.02
N THR A 35 6.65 18.75 -5.63
CA THR A 35 6.37 19.06 -7.04
C THR A 35 7.31 18.31 -8.01
N LEU A 36 7.60 17.05 -7.72
CA LEU A 36 8.37 16.12 -8.52
C LEU A 36 7.38 15.18 -9.20
N ASP A 37 7.41 15.16 -10.53
CA ASP A 37 6.61 14.21 -11.33
C ASP A 37 7.11 12.79 -11.04
N PHE A 38 6.47 12.10 -10.10
CA PHE A 38 6.76 10.71 -9.82
C PHE A 38 6.15 9.84 -10.93
N ARG A 39 6.96 8.95 -11.52
CA ARG A 39 6.48 7.99 -12.53
C ARG A 39 5.55 7.00 -11.82
N ALA A 40 4.25 7.18 -11.98
CA ALA A 40 3.26 6.20 -11.54
C ALA A 40 3.58 4.83 -12.15
N THR A 41 3.71 3.81 -11.30
CA THR A 41 3.91 2.42 -11.74
C THR A 41 2.55 1.72 -11.82
N GLN A 42 2.45 0.63 -12.57
CA GLN A 42 1.19 -0.13 -12.75
C GLN A 42 1.02 -1.26 -11.73
N ASP A 43 1.93 -1.35 -10.77
CA ASP A 43 2.06 -2.38 -9.74
C ASP A 43 2.13 -1.76 -8.34
N ILE A 44 1.92 -2.60 -7.32
CA ILE A 44 2.08 -2.26 -5.90
C ILE A 44 3.07 -3.24 -5.31
N ASP A 45 4.27 -2.75 -4.97
CA ASP A 45 5.26 -3.51 -4.22
C ASP A 45 4.91 -3.50 -2.72
N MET A 46 4.88 -4.67 -2.07
CA MET A 46 4.58 -4.76 -0.64
C MET A 46 5.38 -5.85 0.07
N ILE A 47 5.62 -5.64 1.36
CA ILE A 47 6.15 -6.66 2.27
C ILE A 47 5.01 -7.13 3.16
N LEU A 48 4.85 -8.45 3.30
CA LEU A 48 3.87 -9.07 4.18
C LEU A 48 4.52 -9.52 5.50
N LEU A 49 3.86 -9.20 6.62
CA LEU A 49 4.19 -9.64 7.96
C LEU A 49 3.33 -10.86 8.30
N VAL A 50 3.89 -12.06 8.08
CA VAL A 50 3.15 -13.31 8.32
C VAL A 50 3.29 -13.72 9.79
N ASP A 51 2.45 -13.14 10.65
CA ASP A 51 2.22 -13.61 12.03
C ASP A 51 0.73 -13.88 12.24
N SER A 52 0.39 -15.11 12.65
CA SER A 52 -0.99 -15.57 12.89
C SER A 52 -1.72 -14.80 14.00
N ARG A 53 -1.00 -13.99 14.79
CA ARG A 53 -1.56 -13.17 15.87
C ARG A 53 -1.81 -11.72 15.48
N ARG A 54 -1.20 -11.23 14.40
CA ARG A 54 -1.28 -9.81 13.99
C ARG A 54 -2.38 -9.54 12.98
N CYS A 55 -2.75 -10.54 12.18
CA CYS A 55 -3.72 -10.34 11.12
C CYS A 55 -5.14 -10.75 11.50
N PRO A 56 -6.16 -9.97 11.09
CA PRO A 56 -7.54 -10.41 11.16
C PRO A 56 -7.70 -11.80 10.57
N LYS A 57 -8.47 -12.64 11.25
CA LYS A 57 -8.86 -13.92 10.68
C LYS A 57 -9.93 -13.66 9.63
N VAL A 58 -9.59 -13.98 8.39
CA VAL A 58 -10.58 -14.06 7.32
C VAL A 58 -11.46 -15.28 7.64
N SER A 59 -12.75 -15.03 7.88
CA SER A 59 -13.76 -16.06 8.15
C SER A 59 -14.12 -16.85 6.91
#